data_AF-A0A7K7N3Q3-F1
#
_entry.id   AF-A0A7K7N3Q3-F1
#
_cell.length_a   1.000
_cell.length_b   1.000
_cell.length_c   1.000
_cell.angle_alpha   90.00
_cell.angle_beta   90.00
_cell.angle_gamma   90.00
#
_symmetry.space_group_name_H-M   'P 1'
#
loop_
_entity.id
_entity.type
_entity.pdbx_description
1 polymer ?
#
loop_
_entity_poly.entity_id
_entity_poly.type
_entity_poly.pdbx_seq_one_letter_code
_entity_poly.pdbx_strand_id
1 'polypeptide(L)'
;VFSCVTSVLDMSIFKDQFVLEDLIQEIKKKSTALSFGPLQSNGHISVQGSFPAIKLLRDFLLLKAKSLSEKDKRGESKSHQRPRRRLQQQRLTTETSNFVDGGDGEKQVVVLDTDIYHYMKYFFSRTFLVNGNVVISDITDGDITTVYIKNIGNRSDAGQVLKVKEKIENQSIKLHNTLRKERIYFQEHTRGEKQRYKWACENLKPHYPHVLIIPYDTHIDVVGNPAEIFEFTKKVRN
;
A
#
# COMPACT_ATOMS: atom_id res chain seq x y z
N VAL A 1 -14.23 1.68 7.20
CA VAL A 1 -13.46 0.58 6.56
C VAL A 1 -12.30 1.24 5.85
N PHE A 2 -11.07 0.80 6.07
CA PHE A 2 -9.92 1.34 5.33
C PHE A 2 -9.97 0.87 3.88
N SER A 3 -9.26 1.59 3.01
CA SER A 3 -9.26 1.37 1.58
C SER A 3 -8.77 -0.03 1.23
N CYS A 4 -9.60 -0.77 0.50
CA CYS A 4 -9.24 -2.01 -0.16
C CYS A 4 -9.22 -1.78 -1.67
N VAL A 5 -8.21 -2.30 -2.34
CA VAL A 5 -8.12 -2.29 -3.80
C VAL A 5 -8.43 -3.66 -4.36
N THR A 6 -8.98 -3.67 -5.57
CA THR A 6 -9.16 -4.89 -6.36
C THR A 6 -8.18 -4.85 -7.53
N SER A 7 -7.47 -5.95 -7.74
CA SER A 7 -6.54 -6.14 -8.84
C SER A 7 -6.88 -7.41 -9.60
N VAL A 8 -6.77 -7.37 -10.92
CA VAL A 8 -6.91 -8.56 -11.77
C VAL A 8 -5.51 -9.07 -12.07
N LEU A 9 -5.26 -10.34 -11.74
CA LEU A 9 -3.99 -11.00 -12.01
C LEU A 9 -4.15 -11.96 -13.18
N ASP A 10 -3.26 -11.87 -14.15
CA ASP A 10 -3.10 -12.88 -15.18
C ASP A 10 -2.15 -13.98 -14.67
N MET A 11 -2.72 -15.13 -14.29
CA MET A 11 -1.96 -16.29 -13.83
C MET A 11 -1.56 -17.20 -15.00
N SER A 12 -2.00 -16.91 -16.23
CA SER A 12 -1.70 -17.75 -17.40
C SER A 12 -0.20 -17.89 -17.66
N ILE A 13 0.58 -16.87 -17.29
CA ILE A 13 2.04 -16.81 -17.39
C ILE A 13 2.72 -17.96 -16.62
N PHE A 14 2.05 -18.54 -15.62
CA PHE A 14 2.59 -19.63 -14.80
C PHE A 14 2.13 -21.03 -15.24
N LYS A 15 1.21 -21.14 -16.21
CA LYS A 15 0.56 -22.41 -16.60
C LYS A 15 1.54 -23.47 -17.08
N ASP A 16 2.63 -23.07 -17.74
CA ASP A 16 3.60 -24.01 -18.32
C ASP A 16 4.45 -24.72 -17.26
N GLN A 17 4.54 -24.15 -16.05
CA GLN A 17 5.44 -24.66 -14.99
C GLN A 17 4.72 -24.98 -13.68
N PHE A 18 3.51 -24.48 -13.48
CA PHE A 18 2.74 -24.70 -12.26
C PHE A 18 1.28 -25.05 -12.57
N VAL A 19 0.71 -25.92 -11.73
CA VAL A 19 -0.74 -26.07 -11.60
C VAL A 19 -1.27 -24.79 -10.95
N LEU A 20 -2.11 -24.05 -11.66
CA LEU A 20 -2.55 -22.71 -11.21
C LEU A 20 -3.32 -22.78 -9.90
N GLU A 21 -4.14 -23.81 -9.74
CA GLU A 21 -4.93 -24.06 -8.53
C GLU A 21 -4.01 -24.20 -7.31
N ASP A 22 -2.94 -24.97 -7.43
CA ASP A 22 -1.98 -25.17 -6.33
C ASP A 22 -1.22 -23.89 -6.01
N LEU A 23 -0.81 -23.13 -7.03
CA LEU A 23 -0.15 -21.83 -6.82
C LEU A 23 -1.07 -20.84 -6.12
N ILE A 24 -2.35 -20.79 -6.50
CA ILE A 24 -3.36 -19.95 -5.83
C ILE A 24 -3.58 -20.40 -4.39
N GLN A 25 -3.62 -21.71 -4.12
CA GLN A 25 -3.72 -22.21 -2.74
C GLN A 25 -2.48 -21.88 -1.91
N GLU A 26 -1.28 -21.95 -2.48
CA GLU A 26 -0.04 -21.52 -1.82
C GLU A 26 -0.12 -20.02 -1.44
N ILE A 27 -0.58 -19.18 -2.37
CA ILE A 27 -0.75 -17.75 -2.16
C ILE A 27 -1.77 -17.49 -1.04
N LYS A 28 -2.94 -18.13 -1.10
CA LYS A 28 -4.00 -18.01 -0.08
C LYS A 28 -3.48 -18.38 1.31
N LYS A 29 -2.66 -19.43 1.41
CA LYS A 29 -2.05 -19.86 2.67
C LYS A 29 -1.03 -18.85 3.19
N LYS A 30 -0.30 -18.17 2.31
CA LYS A 30 0.71 -17.17 2.67
C LYS A 30 0.13 -15.80 3.00
N SER A 31 -1.03 -15.45 2.44
CA SER A 31 -1.64 -14.14 2.62
C SER A 31 -3.11 -14.26 2.99
N THR A 32 -3.37 -14.35 4.30
CA THR A 32 -4.73 -14.34 4.87
C THR A 32 -5.40 -12.98 4.80
N ALA A 33 -4.65 -11.93 4.45
CA ALA A 33 -5.13 -10.56 4.29
C ALA A 33 -5.76 -10.28 2.91
N LEU A 34 -5.75 -11.26 2.00
CA LEU A 34 -6.25 -11.14 0.64
C LEU A 34 -7.50 -12.01 0.42
N SER A 35 -8.48 -11.45 -0.28
CA SER A 35 -9.66 -12.17 -0.77
C SER A 35 -9.49 -12.47 -2.25
N PHE A 36 -9.82 -13.68 -2.67
CA PHE A 36 -9.63 -14.14 -4.04
C PHE A 36 -10.98 -14.52 -4.65
N GLY A 37 -11.23 -14.01 -5.84
CA GLY A 37 -12.35 -14.43 -6.68
C GLY A 37 -12.11 -15.81 -7.32
N PRO A 38 -13.05 -16.29 -8.14
CA PRO A 38 -12.89 -17.51 -8.90
C PRO A 38 -11.78 -17.36 -9.96
N LEU A 39 -11.01 -18.43 -10.17
CA LEU A 39 -10.09 -18.52 -11.31
C LEU A 39 -10.93 -18.68 -12.58
N GLN A 40 -10.77 -17.75 -13.51
CA GLN A 40 -11.43 -17.78 -14.81
C GLN A 40 -10.70 -18.75 -15.75
N SER A 41 -11.42 -19.27 -16.75
CA SER A 41 -10.88 -20.19 -17.76
C SER A 41 -9.71 -19.59 -18.56
N ASN A 42 -9.74 -18.27 -18.78
CA ASN A 42 -8.66 -17.51 -19.40
C ASN A 42 -7.40 -17.37 -18.51
N GLY A 43 -7.39 -17.92 -17.29
CA GLY A 43 -6.27 -17.82 -16.35
C GLY A 43 -6.26 -16.55 -15.49
N HIS A 44 -7.29 -15.71 -15.56
CA HIS A 44 -7.37 -14.49 -14.76
C HIS A 44 -8.04 -14.74 -13.40
N ILE A 45 -7.62 -14.01 -12.38
CA ILE A 45 -8.23 -14.03 -11.05
C ILE A 45 -8.32 -12.61 -10.47
N SER A 46 -9.47 -12.27 -9.92
CA SER A 46 -9.64 -11.02 -9.16
C SER A 46 -9.15 -11.22 -7.72
N VAL A 47 -8.34 -10.29 -7.23
CA VAL A 47 -7.82 -10.29 -5.86
C VAL A 47 -8.12 -8.96 -5.21
N GLN A 48 -8.66 -8.99 -4.00
CA GLN A 48 -9.00 -7.81 -3.22
C GLN A 48 -8.19 -7.80 -1.93
N GLY A 49 -7.68 -6.62 -1.55
CA GLY A 49 -7.07 -6.40 -0.25
C GLY A 49 -6.44 -5.03 -0.11
N SER A 50 -5.70 -4.81 0.97
CA SER A 50 -5.00 -3.55 1.18
C SER A 50 -3.81 -3.40 0.25
N PHE A 51 -3.39 -2.16 -0.02
CA PHE A 51 -2.20 -1.89 -0.84
C PHE A 51 -0.96 -2.68 -0.40
N PRO A 52 -0.62 -2.77 0.89
CA PRO A 52 0.52 -3.58 1.32
C PRO A 52 0.37 -5.07 1.02
N ALA A 53 -0.84 -5.62 1.17
CA ALA A 53 -1.10 -7.03 0.89
C ALA A 53 -0.96 -7.34 -0.61
N ILE A 54 -1.43 -6.45 -1.48
CA ILE A 54 -1.26 -6.55 -2.93
C ILE A 54 0.20 -6.38 -3.35
N LYS A 55 0.95 -5.49 -2.69
CA LYS A 55 2.40 -5.36 -2.92
C LYS A 55 3.14 -6.65 -2.58
N LEU A 56 2.88 -7.25 -1.41
CA LEU A 56 3.49 -8.52 -1.01
C LEU A 56 3.17 -9.64 -2.00
N LEU A 57 1.94 -9.67 -2.51
CA LEU A 57 1.55 -10.60 -3.57
C LEU A 57 2.36 -10.40 -4.84
N ARG A 58 2.50 -9.15 -5.30
CA ARG A 58 3.34 -8.81 -6.45
C ARG A 58 4.78 -9.29 -6.27
N ASP A 59 5.38 -8.99 -5.12
CA ASP A 59 6.77 -9.36 -4.83
C ASP A 59 6.95 -10.89 -4.81
N PHE A 60 5.99 -11.62 -4.24
CA PHE A 60 5.97 -13.08 -4.28
C PHE A 60 5.87 -13.65 -5.70
N LEU A 61 4.96 -13.11 -6.52
CA LEU A 61 4.77 -13.55 -7.91
C LEU A 61 6.01 -13.24 -8.76
N LEU A 62 6.66 -12.09 -8.54
CA LEU A 62 7.92 -11.75 -9.20
C LEU A 62 9.05 -12.73 -8.84
N LEU A 63 9.15 -13.14 -7.57
CA LEU A 63 10.13 -14.15 -7.15
C LEU A 63 9.85 -15.51 -7.82
N LYS A 64 8.59 -15.92 -7.89
CA LYS A 64 8.19 -17.13 -8.61
C LYS A 64 8.59 -17.06 -10.08
N ALA A 65 8.29 -15.95 -10.76
CA ALA A 65 8.61 -15.76 -12.17
C ALA A 65 10.13 -15.77 -12.44
N LYS A 66 10.94 -15.14 -11.57
CA LYS A 66 12.41 -15.17 -11.69
C LYS A 66 12.98 -16.58 -11.57
N SER A 67 12.44 -17.40 -10.66
CA SER A 67 12.84 -18.80 -10.52
C SER A 67 12.57 -19.63 -11.79
N LEU A 68 11.65 -19.20 -12.66
CA LEU A 68 11.41 -19.86 -13.96
C LEU A 68 12.53 -19.53 -14.94
N SER A 69 12.89 -18.25 -15.04
CA SER A 69 13.92 -17.78 -15.96
C SER A 69 15.31 -18.38 -15.66
N GLU A 70 15.63 -18.65 -14.40
CA GLU A 70 16.91 -19.28 -14.02
C GLU A 70 16.97 -20.78 -14.37
N LYS A 71 15.84 -21.48 -14.37
CA LYS A 71 15.77 -22.90 -14.79
C LYS A 71 16.01 -23.05 -16.29
N ASP A 72 15.48 -22.14 -17.10
CA ASP A 72 15.71 -22.15 -18.56
C ASP A 72 17.18 -21.86 -18.90
N LYS A 73 17.85 -20.97 -18.15
CA LYS A 73 19.27 -20.64 -18.38
C LYS A 73 20.25 -21.75 -17.97
N ARG A 74 19.88 -22.63 -17.04
CA ARG A 74 20.72 -23.78 -16.66
C ARG A 74 20.66 -24.93 -17.68
N GLY A 75 19.65 -24.94 -18.56
CA GLY A 75 19.51 -25.90 -19.65
C GLY A 75 20.23 -25.52 -20.95
N GLU A 76 20.48 -24.23 -21.20
CA GLU A 76 21.06 -23.73 -22.47
C GLU A 76 22.60 -23.67 -22.52
N SER A 77 23.29 -24.32 -21.58
CA SER A 77 24.76 -24.35 -21.59
C SER A 77 25.34 -25.50 -22.41
N LYS A 78 24.78 -25.86 -23.58
CA LYS A 78 25.46 -26.73 -24.57
C LYS A 78 25.00 -26.48 -26.02
N SER A 79 25.89 -25.82 -26.79
CA SER A 79 26.10 -25.97 -28.25
C SER A 79 24.95 -25.49 -29.18
N HIS A 80 25.10 -24.82 -30.32
CA HIS A 80 26.17 -24.54 -31.28
C HIS A 80 25.78 -23.30 -32.12
N GLN A 81 26.79 -22.60 -32.63
CA GLN A 81 26.89 -21.88 -33.92
C GLN A 81 25.77 -20.92 -34.40
N ARG A 82 26.22 -19.68 -34.67
CA ARG A 82 25.55 -18.64 -35.47
C ARG A 82 24.93 -19.19 -36.78
N PRO A 83 23.85 -18.53 -37.25
CA PRO A 83 23.99 -17.74 -38.47
C PRO A 83 23.40 -16.32 -38.39
N ARG A 84 24.04 -15.42 -39.12
CA ARG A 84 23.68 -14.00 -39.36
C ARG A 84 22.49 -13.87 -40.32
N ARG A 85 21.75 -12.74 -40.20
CA ARG A 85 20.80 -12.05 -41.13
C ARG A 85 19.35 -12.10 -40.62
N ARG A 86 18.52 -11.05 -40.64
CA ARG A 86 18.57 -9.64 -41.09
C ARG A 86 17.41 -8.91 -40.38
N LEU A 87 17.54 -7.59 -40.15
CA LEU A 87 16.46 -6.70 -39.72
C LEU A 87 15.24 -6.77 -40.66
N GLN A 88 14.03 -6.70 -40.08
CA GLN A 88 12.98 -5.80 -40.57
C GLN A 88 12.01 -5.43 -39.44
N GLN A 89 11.74 -4.12 -39.36
CA GLN A 89 10.85 -3.45 -38.42
C GLN A 89 9.39 -3.85 -38.65
N GLN A 90 8.63 -4.02 -37.57
CA GLN A 90 7.22 -3.66 -37.60
C GLN A 90 6.83 -3.00 -36.28
N ARG A 91 6.48 -1.71 -36.38
CA ARG A 91 5.93 -0.86 -35.33
C ARG A 91 4.51 -1.31 -35.00
N LEU A 92 4.20 -1.47 -33.72
CA LEU A 92 2.87 -1.27 -33.08
C LEU A 92 3.16 -0.87 -31.62
N THR A 93 3.28 0.44 -31.32
CA THR A 93 2.29 1.28 -30.62
C THR A 93 1.91 0.81 -29.20
N THR A 94 2.61 1.43 -28.24
CA THR A 94 2.11 2.05 -26.99
C THR A 94 1.20 1.23 -26.07
N GLU A 95 1.76 0.76 -24.95
CA GLU A 95 1.20 1.03 -23.62
C GLU A 95 2.33 1.35 -22.64
N THR A 96 2.21 2.52 -22.03
CA THR A 96 3.24 3.27 -21.33
C THR A 96 3.45 2.69 -19.92
N SER A 97 4.37 1.73 -19.76
CA SER A 97 4.90 1.40 -18.45
C SER A 97 6.01 2.39 -18.09
N ASN A 98 5.65 3.46 -17.39
CA ASN A 98 6.61 4.39 -16.81
C ASN A 98 7.35 3.73 -15.64
N PHE A 99 8.39 2.96 -15.95
CA PHE A 99 9.52 2.78 -15.04
C PHE A 99 10.74 3.40 -15.69
N VAL A 100 10.89 4.71 -15.48
CA VAL A 100 12.17 5.38 -15.69
C VAL A 100 13.08 4.95 -14.55
N ASP A 101 13.90 3.93 -14.83
CA ASP A 101 15.20 3.81 -14.20
C ASP A 101 16.15 4.77 -14.93
N GLY A 102 16.86 5.62 -14.17
CA GLY A 102 17.87 6.54 -14.67
C GLY A 102 17.55 8.03 -14.53
N GLY A 103 18.17 8.69 -13.55
CA GLY A 103 18.55 10.10 -13.69
C GLY A 103 18.31 11.07 -12.53
N ASP A 104 17.59 10.70 -11.46
CA ASP A 104 17.37 11.60 -10.32
C ASP A 104 17.46 10.77 -9.02
N GLY A 105 18.42 11.10 -8.16
CA GLY A 105 18.92 10.23 -7.09
C GLY A 105 17.88 9.47 -6.29
N GLU A 106 18.15 8.19 -6.03
CA GLU A 106 17.45 7.21 -5.18
C GLU A 106 16.15 7.70 -4.51
N LYS A 107 15.09 7.81 -5.31
CA LYS A 107 13.73 8.08 -4.82
C LYS A 107 13.02 6.77 -4.53
N GLN A 108 12.45 6.64 -3.33
CA GLN A 108 11.53 5.56 -2.99
C GLN A 108 10.12 6.13 -2.85
N VAL A 109 9.13 5.30 -3.17
CA VAL A 109 7.71 5.66 -3.08
C VAL A 109 6.98 4.64 -2.23
N VAL A 110 6.10 5.11 -1.35
CA VAL A 110 5.18 4.30 -0.55
C VAL A 110 3.75 4.82 -0.79
N VAL A 111 2.81 3.90 -1.03
CA VAL A 111 1.39 4.23 -1.20
C VAL A 111 0.63 3.73 0.02
N LEU A 112 -0.12 4.62 0.67
CA LEU A 112 -0.82 4.39 1.93
C LEU A 112 -2.30 4.73 1.80
N ASP A 113 -3.12 4.08 2.61
CA ASP A 113 -4.46 4.60 2.93
C ASP A 113 -4.33 5.93 3.68
N THR A 114 -5.14 6.93 3.31
CA THR A 114 -5.05 8.30 3.85
C THR A 114 -5.30 8.35 5.37
N ASP A 115 -6.25 7.57 5.89
CA ASP A 115 -6.52 7.54 7.33
C ASP A 115 -5.35 6.91 8.11
N ILE A 116 -4.75 5.85 7.55
CA ILE A 116 -3.53 5.24 8.10
C ILE A 116 -2.37 6.23 8.07
N TYR A 117 -2.18 6.96 6.97
CA TYR A 117 -1.16 8.00 6.86
C TYR A 117 -1.34 9.08 7.93
N HIS A 118 -2.56 9.61 8.09
CA HIS A 118 -2.85 10.62 9.13
C HIS A 118 -2.59 10.09 10.54
N TYR A 119 -3.00 8.84 10.83
CA TYR A 119 -2.73 8.20 12.11
C TYR A 119 -1.23 8.06 12.38
N MET A 120 -0.47 7.61 11.37
CA MET A 120 0.99 7.52 11.48
C MET A 120 1.63 8.89 11.66
N LYS A 121 1.22 9.91 10.90
CA LYS A 121 1.78 11.26 10.97
C LYS A 121 1.59 11.87 12.36
N TYR A 122 0.43 11.62 12.98
CA TYR A 122 0.09 12.13 14.30
C TYR A 122 0.79 11.38 15.44
N PHE A 123 0.64 10.05 15.52
CA PHE A 123 1.12 9.25 16.65
C PHE A 123 2.54 8.71 16.48
N PHE A 124 2.96 8.50 15.24
CA PHE A 124 4.27 7.97 14.86
C PHE A 124 5.05 9.01 14.07
N SER A 125 4.94 10.29 14.46
CA SER A 125 5.62 11.41 13.78
C SER A 125 7.11 11.15 13.62
N ARG A 126 7.76 10.47 14.59
CA ARG A 126 9.17 10.01 14.52
C ARG A 126 9.51 9.08 13.35
N THR A 127 8.51 8.44 12.74
CA THR A 127 8.69 7.66 11.51
C THR A 127 8.85 8.55 10.28
N PHE A 128 8.32 9.78 10.34
CA PHE A 128 8.42 10.79 9.28
C PHE A 128 9.39 11.93 9.61
N LEU A 129 9.76 12.09 10.89
CA LEU A 129 10.83 12.99 11.31
C LEU A 129 12.15 12.31 10.97
N VAL A 130 12.67 12.63 9.80
CA VAL A 130 13.97 12.13 9.37
C VAL A 130 15.08 12.93 10.04
N ASN A 131 15.95 12.24 10.77
CA ASN A 131 17.26 12.77 11.14
C ASN A 131 18.25 12.46 10.00
N GLY A 132 18.96 13.47 9.50
CA GLY A 132 20.02 13.31 8.48
C GLY A 132 19.60 13.82 7.09
N ASN A 133 20.02 13.13 6.03
CA ASN A 133 19.92 13.59 4.65
C ASN A 133 18.65 13.13 3.90
N VAL A 134 17.63 12.54 4.56
CA VAL A 134 16.44 12.04 3.87
C VAL A 134 15.27 13.03 4.02
N VAL A 135 14.59 13.32 2.91
CA VAL A 135 13.37 14.14 2.86
C VAL A 135 12.20 13.24 2.55
N ILE A 136 11.10 13.49 3.26
CA ILE A 136 9.82 12.89 2.99
C ILE A 136 8.85 13.99 2.57
N SER A 137 8.16 13.77 1.45
CA SER A 137 7.05 14.60 0.99
C SER A 137 5.85 13.72 0.64
N ASP A 138 4.65 14.26 0.68
CA ASP A 138 3.42 13.51 0.43
C ASP A 138 2.46 14.23 -0.51
N ILE A 139 1.68 13.44 -1.24
CA ILE A 139 0.55 13.87 -2.07
C ILE A 139 -0.64 13.00 -1.71
N THR A 140 -1.72 13.64 -1.26
CA THR A 140 -3.00 12.97 -0.97
C THR A 140 -3.96 13.15 -2.15
N ASP A 141 -4.51 12.04 -2.61
CA ASP A 141 -5.56 11.96 -3.64
C ASP A 141 -6.70 11.09 -3.10
N GLY A 142 -7.74 11.73 -2.56
CA GLY A 142 -8.86 11.07 -1.90
C GLY A 142 -8.39 10.15 -0.76
N ASP A 143 -8.76 8.88 -0.85
CA ASP A 143 -8.48 7.86 0.18
C ASP A 143 -7.04 7.31 0.11
N ILE A 144 -6.21 7.82 -0.82
CA ILE A 144 -4.84 7.38 -1.04
C ILE A 144 -3.87 8.53 -0.75
N THR A 145 -2.80 8.23 -0.01
CA THR A 145 -1.66 9.14 0.14
C THR A 145 -0.39 8.49 -0.38
N THR A 146 0.26 9.16 -1.34
CA THR A 146 1.55 8.76 -1.90
C THR A 146 2.66 9.52 -1.19
N VAL A 147 3.57 8.78 -0.56
CA VAL A 147 4.71 9.30 0.19
C VAL A 147 5.98 9.08 -0.62
N TYR A 148 6.68 10.16 -0.93
CA TYR A 148 7.97 10.18 -1.62
C TYR A 148 9.09 10.33 -0.59
N ILE A 149 10.12 9.51 -0.74
CA ILE A 149 11.28 9.48 0.15
C ILE A 149 12.51 9.70 -0.72
N LYS A 150 13.24 10.80 -0.50
CA LYS A 150 14.41 11.20 -1.30
C LYS A 150 15.61 11.42 -0.40
N ASN A 151 16.80 10.97 -0.82
CA ASN A 151 18.06 11.39 -0.20
C ASN A 151 18.53 12.73 -0.81
N ILE A 152 18.81 13.72 0.03
CA ILE A 152 19.41 15.01 -0.33
C ILE A 152 20.95 14.94 -0.32
N GLY A 153 21.54 13.95 0.33
CA GLY A 153 22.98 13.85 0.49
C GLY A 153 23.69 13.48 -0.81
N ASN A 154 24.85 14.12 -1.07
CA ASN A 154 25.72 13.80 -2.22
C ASN A 154 26.28 12.36 -2.19
N ARG A 155 26.09 11.62 -1.09
CA ARG A 155 26.40 10.19 -1.00
C ARG A 155 25.10 9.40 -1.14
N SER A 156 25.07 8.47 -2.09
CA SER A 156 23.97 7.51 -2.29
C SER A 156 23.93 6.52 -1.12
N ASP A 157 23.38 6.95 0.02
CA ASP A 157 23.06 6.04 1.12
C ASP A 157 21.67 5.40 0.86
N ALA A 158 21.62 4.58 -0.20
CA ALA A 158 20.45 3.82 -0.62
C ALA A 158 19.84 3.03 0.53
N GLY A 159 20.70 2.55 1.43
CA GLY A 159 20.32 1.78 2.60
C GLY A 159 19.43 2.55 3.56
N GLN A 160 19.65 3.85 3.75
CA GLN A 160 18.82 4.66 4.65
C GLN A 160 17.43 4.92 4.06
N VAL A 161 17.35 5.29 2.78
CA VAL A 161 16.06 5.52 2.11
C VAL A 161 15.21 4.25 2.13
N LEU A 162 15.84 3.10 1.87
CA LEU A 162 15.16 1.80 1.91
C LEU A 162 14.69 1.44 3.33
N LYS A 163 15.52 1.66 4.36
CA LYS A 163 15.13 1.43 5.77
C LYS A 163 13.94 2.28 6.18
N VAL A 164 13.89 3.56 5.77
CA VAL A 164 12.74 4.45 6.05
C VAL A 164 11.50 3.92 5.35
N LYS A 165 11.61 3.54 4.08
CA LYS A 165 10.52 2.93 3.30
C LYS A 165 9.94 1.70 4.00
N GLU A 166 10.80 0.74 4.33
CA GLU A 166 10.40 -0.50 5.02
C GLU A 166 9.76 -0.22 6.38
N LYS A 167 10.27 0.75 7.14
CA LYS A 167 9.69 1.14 8.43
C LYS A 167 8.27 1.68 8.27
N ILE A 168 8.05 2.54 7.26
CA ILE A 168 6.72 3.08 6.96
C ILE A 168 5.77 1.95 6.55
N GLU A 169 6.17 1.09 5.61
CA GLU A 169 5.34 -0.02 5.11
C GLU A 169 5.00 -1.04 6.20
N ASN A 170 5.98 -1.43 7.02
CA ASN A 170 5.74 -2.38 8.11
C ASN A 170 4.80 -1.79 9.17
N GLN A 171 4.90 -0.49 9.44
CA GLN A 171 4.00 0.18 10.38
C GLN A 171 2.59 0.31 9.79
N SER A 172 2.46 0.64 8.51
CA SER A 172 1.15 0.76 7.86
C SER A 172 0.39 -0.56 7.83
N ILE A 173 1.09 -1.69 7.58
CA ILE A 173 0.48 -3.04 7.63
C ILE A 173 -0.11 -3.31 9.01
N LYS A 174 0.65 -3.05 10.07
CA LYS A 174 0.19 -3.28 11.45
C LYS A 174 -1.06 -2.46 11.75
N LEU A 175 -1.01 -1.16 11.44
CA LEU A 175 -2.11 -0.24 11.72
C LEU A 175 -3.37 -0.53 10.90
N HIS A 176 -3.21 -0.92 9.64
CA HIS A 176 -4.34 -1.31 8.80
C HIS A 176 -5.13 -2.49 9.40
N ASN A 177 -4.43 -3.43 10.06
CA ASN A 177 -5.06 -4.59 10.66
C ASN A 177 -5.70 -4.27 12.02
N THR A 178 -5.09 -3.38 12.81
CA THR A 178 -5.52 -3.08 14.19
C THR A 178 -6.56 -1.97 14.30
N LEU A 179 -6.44 -0.92 13.49
CA LEU A 179 -7.26 0.27 13.63
C LEU A 179 -8.64 0.08 12.98
N ARG A 180 -9.58 0.91 13.39
CA ARG A 180 -10.88 1.09 12.75
C ARG A 180 -11.21 2.56 12.67
N LYS A 181 -12.14 2.87 11.80
CA LYS A 181 -12.66 4.22 11.55
C LYS A 181 -14.16 4.23 11.78
N GLU A 182 -14.62 5.18 12.59
CA GLU A 182 -16.03 5.50 12.78
C GLU A 182 -16.29 6.95 12.42
N ARG A 183 -17.46 7.23 11.84
CA ARG A 183 -17.87 8.57 11.42
C ARG A 183 -19.02 9.08 12.28
N ILE A 184 -18.90 10.30 12.78
CA ILE A 184 -19.94 11.01 13.51
C ILE A 184 -20.45 12.13 12.60
N TYR A 185 -21.67 11.97 12.09
CA TYR A 185 -22.32 12.98 11.26
C TYR A 185 -22.97 14.05 12.12
N PHE A 186 -22.88 15.31 11.67
CA PHE A 186 -23.64 16.41 12.25
C PHE A 186 -25.10 16.26 11.85
N GLN A 187 -26.03 16.25 12.82
CA GLN A 187 -27.46 16.11 12.53
C GLN A 187 -27.99 17.41 11.92
N GLU A 188 -27.53 18.53 12.48
CA GLU A 188 -27.85 19.87 12.04
C GLU A 188 -26.55 20.55 11.61
N HIS A 189 -26.44 20.96 10.34
CA HIS A 189 -25.21 21.59 9.82
C HIS A 189 -25.00 23.02 10.35
N THR A 190 -25.54 23.33 11.53
CA THR A 190 -25.42 24.61 12.24
C THR A 190 -24.05 24.75 12.90
N ARG A 191 -23.61 26.00 13.06
CA ARG A 191 -22.35 26.30 13.74
C ARG A 191 -22.35 25.85 15.21
N GLY A 192 -23.51 25.90 15.87
CA GLY A 192 -23.66 25.51 17.27
C GLY A 192 -23.44 24.01 17.48
N GLU A 193 -24.01 23.17 16.61
CA GLU A 193 -23.84 21.72 16.72
C GLU A 193 -22.40 21.29 16.45
N LYS A 194 -21.78 21.84 15.39
CA LYS A 194 -20.35 21.60 15.09
C LYS A 194 -19.46 21.94 16.28
N GLN A 195 -19.72 23.06 16.96
CA GLN A 195 -18.97 23.48 18.14
C GLN A 195 -19.20 22.55 19.34
N ARG A 196 -20.43 22.05 19.54
CA ARG A 196 -20.75 21.06 20.57
C ARG A 196 -19.92 19.79 20.39
N TYR A 197 -19.93 19.21 19.19
CA TYR A 197 -19.16 18.00 18.90
C TYR A 197 -17.65 18.21 19.06
N LYS A 198 -17.12 19.32 18.57
CA LYS A 198 -15.71 19.68 18.73
C LYS A 198 -15.32 19.76 20.20
N TRP A 199 -16.13 20.43 21.03
CA TRP A 199 -15.88 20.57 22.45
C TRP A 199 -15.94 19.23 23.20
N ALA A 200 -16.93 18.38 22.88
CA ALA A 200 -17.02 17.03 23.43
C ALA A 200 -15.76 16.20 23.10
N CYS A 201 -15.30 16.26 21.85
CA CYS A 201 -14.08 15.61 21.40
C CYS A 201 -12.84 16.12 22.16
N GLU A 202 -12.69 17.43 22.34
CA GLU A 202 -11.57 18.06 23.06
C GLU A 202 -11.53 17.62 24.53
N ASN A 203 -12.67 17.56 25.21
CA ASN A 203 -12.77 17.10 26.60
C ASN A 203 -12.46 15.62 26.79
N LEU A 204 -12.84 14.80 25.82
CA LEU A 204 -12.61 13.35 25.87
C LEU A 204 -11.18 13.00 25.46
N LYS A 205 -10.52 13.81 24.63
CA LYS A 205 -9.21 13.50 24.06
C LYS A 205 -8.14 13.08 25.10
N PRO A 206 -8.02 13.70 26.29
CA PRO A 206 -7.06 13.27 27.32
C PRO A 206 -7.30 11.83 27.83
N HIS A 207 -8.55 11.38 27.84
CA HIS A 207 -8.92 10.03 28.29
C HIS A 207 -8.76 8.97 27.19
N TYR A 208 -8.56 9.39 25.95
CA TYR A 208 -8.41 8.52 24.77
C TYR A 208 -7.18 8.95 23.97
N PRO A 209 -5.97 8.76 24.54
CA PRO A 209 -4.74 9.29 23.96
C PRO A 209 -4.45 8.72 22.57
N HIS A 210 -4.85 7.48 22.27
CA HIS A 210 -4.58 6.78 21.01
C HIS A 210 -5.68 6.93 19.94
N VAL A 211 -6.71 7.74 20.20
CA VAL A 211 -7.78 8.02 19.23
C VAL A 211 -7.43 9.27 18.41
N LEU A 212 -7.30 9.14 17.10
CA LEU A 212 -7.18 10.27 16.19
C LEU A 212 -8.57 10.83 15.88
N ILE A 213 -8.69 12.16 15.89
CA ILE A 213 -9.91 12.89 15.60
C ILE A 213 -9.62 13.77 14.39
N ILE A 214 -10.35 13.57 13.30
CA ILE A 214 -10.19 14.30 12.04
C ILE A 214 -11.50 15.06 11.77
N PRO A 215 -11.55 16.38 12.02
CA PRO A 215 -12.74 17.17 11.78
C PRO A 215 -12.91 17.49 10.29
N TYR A 216 -14.14 17.35 9.79
CA TYR A 216 -14.59 17.79 8.47
C TYR A 216 -15.79 18.72 8.60
N ASP A 217 -16.21 19.33 7.48
CA ASP A 217 -17.36 20.24 7.48
C ASP A 217 -18.70 19.54 7.74
N THR A 218 -18.82 18.27 7.38
CA THR A 218 -20.08 17.50 7.47
C THR A 218 -20.05 16.43 8.57
N HIS A 219 -18.87 16.09 9.09
CA HIS A 219 -18.69 15.01 10.03
C HIS A 219 -17.36 15.10 10.78
N ILE A 220 -17.18 14.22 11.76
CA ILE A 220 -15.90 13.95 12.40
C ILE A 220 -15.56 12.48 12.14
N ASP A 221 -14.38 12.23 11.59
CA ASP A 221 -13.84 10.89 11.50
C ASP A 221 -12.99 10.59 12.74
N VAL A 222 -13.24 9.43 13.35
CA VAL A 222 -12.58 8.94 14.55
C VAL A 222 -11.84 7.65 14.21
N VAL A 223 -10.52 7.66 14.36
CA VAL A 223 -9.65 6.53 13.99
C VAL A 223 -8.88 6.04 15.21
N GLY A 224 -8.91 4.74 15.50
CA GLY A 224 -8.28 4.19 16.69
C GLY A 224 -8.54 2.69 16.83
N ASN A 225 -8.20 2.12 17.99
CA ASN A 225 -8.53 0.72 18.27
C ASN A 225 -10.06 0.57 18.42
N PRO A 226 -10.64 -0.57 17.98
CA PRO A 226 -12.10 -0.77 17.98
C PRO A 226 -12.79 -0.47 19.32
N ALA A 227 -12.23 -0.94 20.44
CA ALA A 227 -12.80 -0.74 21.76
C ALA A 227 -12.76 0.74 22.20
N GLU A 228 -11.65 1.43 21.93
CA GLU A 228 -11.47 2.84 22.30
C GLU A 228 -12.39 3.74 21.47
N ILE A 229 -12.47 3.52 20.15
CA ILE A 229 -13.32 4.34 19.29
C ILE A 229 -14.79 4.14 19.64
N PHE A 230 -15.23 2.90 19.94
CA PHE A 230 -16.62 2.61 20.28
C PHE A 230 -17.05 3.37 21.55
N GLU A 231 -16.22 3.30 22.61
CA GLU A 231 -16.51 4.04 23.84
C GLU A 231 -16.41 5.55 23.65
N PHE A 232 -15.44 6.02 22.87
CA PHE A 232 -15.28 7.43 22.55
C PHE A 232 -16.50 7.98 21.79
N THR A 233 -16.91 7.34 20.70
CA THR A 233 -18.03 7.79 19.87
C THR A 233 -19.36 7.73 20.63
N LYS A 234 -19.55 6.72 21.48
CA LYS A 234 -20.69 6.64 22.40
C LYS A 234 -20.75 7.84 23.34
N LYS A 235 -19.63 8.23 23.95
CA LYS A 235 -19.57 9.38 24.86
C LYS A 235 -19.75 10.72 24.14
N VAL A 236 -19.29 10.85 22.90
CA VAL A 236 -19.47 12.07 22.09
C VAL A 236 -20.92 12.26 21.67
N ARG A 237 -21.67 11.17 21.47
CA ARG A 237 -23.08 11.22 21.04
C ARG A 237 -24.08 11.48 22.18
N ASN A 238 -23.67 11.27 23.43
CA ASN A 238 -24.45 11.59 24.63
C ASN A 238 -24.38 13.09 24.92
#